data_AF-A0A941SX41-F1
#
_entry.id   AF-A0A941SX41-F1
#
_cell.length_a   1.000
_cell.length_b   1.000
_cell.length_c   1.000
_cell.angle_alpha   90.00
_cell.angle_beta   90.00
_cell.angle_gamma   90.00
#
_symmetry.space_group_name_H-M   'P 1'
#
loop_
_entity.id
_entity.type
_entity.pdbx_description
1 polymer ?
#
loop_
_entity_poly.entity_id
_entity_poly.type
_entity_poly.pdbx_seq_one_letter_code
_entity_poly.pdbx_strand_id
1 'polypeptide(L)'
;MTTTASEHWSVDVGDADVALLDVPPAEARARRFEVDVRFVVRCPDPLAGAWHALSVELDGRRHWQRRIATSNPGQTDSLDYHCRVEVPAGAPLRIRALAQAQGARRLQLRIDAEEA
;
A
#
# COMPACT_ATOMS: atom_id res chain seq x y z
N MET A 1 15.09 21.34 -23.76
CA MET A 1 14.74 21.05 -22.35
C MET A 1 14.09 19.68 -22.35
N THR A 2 14.82 18.63 -21.98
CA THR A 2 14.24 17.29 -21.79
C THR A 2 13.47 17.31 -20.48
N THR A 3 12.14 17.32 -20.56
CA THR A 3 11.28 17.08 -19.40
C THR A 3 11.62 15.68 -18.89
N THR A 4 12.21 15.57 -17.70
CA THR A 4 12.35 14.28 -17.02
C THR A 4 10.95 13.69 -16.88
N ALA A 5 10.72 12.50 -17.43
CA ALA A 5 9.43 11.82 -17.28
C ALA A 5 9.16 11.55 -15.79
N SER A 6 7.92 11.75 -15.36
CA SER A 6 7.48 11.35 -14.01
C SER A 6 7.70 9.85 -13.82
N GLU A 7 8.25 9.48 -12.66
CA GLU A 7 8.47 8.10 -12.26
C GLU A 7 7.19 7.45 -11.75
N HIS A 8 6.94 6.20 -12.17
CA HIS A 8 5.85 5.38 -11.64
C HIS A 8 6.39 4.01 -11.23
N TRP A 9 6.15 3.65 -9.96
CA TRP A 9 6.61 2.41 -9.34
C TRP A 9 5.40 1.69 -8.74
N SER A 10 5.33 0.37 -8.90
CA SER A 10 4.23 -0.41 -8.33
C SER A 10 4.62 -1.84 -8.01
N VAL A 11 3.89 -2.44 -7.06
CA VAL A 11 3.95 -3.87 -6.77
C VAL A 11 2.55 -4.37 -6.40
N ASP A 12 2.18 -5.53 -6.93
CA ASP A 12 0.97 -6.26 -6.55
C ASP A 12 1.40 -7.68 -6.15
N VAL A 13 1.11 -8.05 -4.91
CA VAL A 13 1.48 -9.35 -4.33
C VAL A 13 0.30 -10.31 -4.22
N GLY A 14 -0.84 -9.99 -4.84
CA GLY A 14 -2.04 -10.82 -4.78
C GLY A 14 -2.53 -11.01 -3.34
N ASP A 15 -2.72 -12.25 -2.92
CA ASP A 15 -3.25 -12.61 -1.60
C ASP A 15 -2.20 -12.75 -0.49
N ALA A 16 -0.93 -12.42 -0.78
CA ALA A 16 0.13 -12.35 0.21
C ALA A 16 -0.17 -11.27 1.26
N ASP A 17 0.43 -11.42 2.44
CA ASP A 17 0.24 -10.52 3.59
C ASP A 17 1.28 -9.40 3.67
N VAL A 18 2.31 -9.42 2.82
CA VAL A 18 3.36 -8.40 2.78
C VAL A 18 3.64 -7.96 1.35
N ALA A 19 3.55 -6.64 1.10
CA ALA A 19 4.05 -5.99 -0.10
C ALA A 19 5.23 -5.09 0.26
N LEU A 20 6.29 -5.12 -0.56
CA LEU A 20 7.46 -4.27 -0.42
C LEU A 20 7.73 -3.60 -1.77
N LEU A 21 7.75 -2.27 -1.78
CA LEU A 21 8.14 -1.46 -2.92
C LEU A 21 9.40 -0.67 -2.57
N ASP A 22 10.49 -0.96 -3.28
CA ASP A 22 11.76 -0.27 -3.16
C ASP A 22 11.97 0.65 -4.38
N VAL A 23 11.99 1.96 -4.16
CA VAL A 23 12.32 2.97 -5.17
C VAL A 23 13.79 3.35 -5.01
N PRO A 24 14.63 3.19 -6.06
CA PRO A 24 16.06 3.46 -5.97
C PRO A 24 16.35 4.97 -5.76
N PRO A 25 17.53 5.31 -5.23
CA PRO A 25 18.01 6.69 -5.15
C PRO A 25 18.07 7.40 -6.51
N ALA A 26 17.82 8.70 -6.50
CA ALA A 26 18.08 9.59 -7.64
C ALA A 26 19.00 10.73 -7.20
N GLU A 27 20.28 10.65 -7.56
CA GLU A 27 21.32 11.61 -7.13
C GLU A 27 21.07 13.05 -7.61
N ALA A 28 20.39 13.20 -8.76
CA ALA A 28 20.28 14.48 -9.45
C ALA A 28 19.10 15.35 -9.00
N ARG A 29 18.13 14.83 -8.23
CA ARG A 29 16.93 15.59 -7.84
C ARG A 29 16.22 15.01 -6.62
N ALA A 30 15.61 15.89 -5.84
CA ALA A 30 14.56 15.51 -4.90
C ALA A 30 13.29 15.13 -5.69
N ARG A 31 12.52 14.20 -5.14
CA ARG A 31 11.29 13.66 -5.74
C ARG A 31 10.16 13.75 -4.74
N ARG A 32 8.94 13.77 -5.23
CA ARG A 32 7.74 13.74 -4.41
C ARG A 32 6.81 12.68 -4.98
N PHE A 33 6.46 11.69 -4.16
CA PHE A 33 5.57 10.62 -4.56
C PHE A 33 4.20 10.79 -3.92
N GLU A 34 3.15 10.62 -4.73
CA GLU A 34 1.85 10.20 -4.25
C GLU A 34 1.86 8.68 -4.12
N VAL A 35 1.52 8.17 -2.93
CA VAL A 35 1.57 6.74 -2.60
C VAL A 35 0.17 6.25 -2.27
N ASP A 36 -0.28 5.24 -3.00
CA ASP A 36 -1.53 4.55 -2.78
C ASP A 36 -1.27 3.10 -2.36
N VAL A 37 -1.87 2.69 -1.24
CA VAL A 37 -1.84 1.32 -0.75
C VAL A 37 -3.27 0.80 -0.68
N ARG A 38 -3.53 -0.29 -1.39
CA ARG A 38 -4.86 -0.92 -1.48
C ARG A 38 -4.80 -2.34 -0.96
N PHE A 39 -5.68 -2.66 -0.03
CA PHE A 39 -5.87 -4.02 0.47
C PHE A 39 -7.32 -4.46 0.26
N VAL A 40 -7.53 -5.52 -0.53
CA VAL A 40 -8.85 -6.06 -0.87
C VAL A 40 -9.04 -7.45 -0.27
N VAL A 41 -10.22 -7.69 0.30
CA VAL A 41 -10.63 -8.99 0.85
C VAL A 41 -11.95 -9.47 0.25
N ARG A 42 -12.15 -10.79 0.24
CA ARG A 42 -13.45 -11.44 0.09
C ARG A 42 -14.07 -11.61 1.47
N CYS A 43 -15.27 -11.09 1.62
CA CYS A 43 -16.05 -11.20 2.84
C CYS A 43 -16.73 -12.58 2.92
N PRO A 44 -16.76 -13.22 4.10
CA PRO A 44 -17.58 -14.41 4.29
C PRO A 44 -19.07 -14.03 4.35
N ASP A 45 -19.93 -15.03 4.17
CA ASP A 45 -21.36 -14.94 4.44
C ASP A 45 -21.78 -16.21 5.21
N PRO A 46 -22.16 -16.11 6.50
CA PRO A 46 -22.30 -14.88 7.30
C PRO A 46 -20.96 -14.23 7.68
N LEU A 47 -20.97 -12.93 8.01
CA LEU A 47 -19.76 -12.19 8.38
C LEU A 47 -19.04 -12.74 9.62
N ALA A 48 -19.77 -13.28 10.59
CA ALA A 48 -19.25 -13.99 11.76
C ALA A 48 -18.06 -13.28 12.49
N GLY A 49 -18.08 -11.95 12.58
CA GLY A 49 -17.02 -11.16 13.22
C GLY A 49 -15.73 -11.00 12.41
N ALA A 50 -15.78 -11.27 11.10
CA ALA A 50 -14.67 -11.09 10.19
C ALA A 50 -14.15 -9.65 10.19
N TRP A 51 -12.83 -9.51 10.09
CA TRP A 51 -12.15 -8.23 10.08
C TRP A 51 -10.93 -8.28 9.18
N HIS A 52 -10.47 -7.10 8.76
CA HIS A 52 -9.24 -6.93 8.02
C HIS A 52 -8.52 -5.64 8.48
N ALA A 53 -7.20 -5.62 8.30
CA ALA A 53 -6.33 -4.57 8.78
C ALA A 53 -5.16 -4.35 7.82
N LEU A 54 -4.69 -3.12 7.77
CA LEU A 54 -3.57 -2.67 6.94
C LEU A 54 -2.64 -1.80 7.81
N SER A 55 -1.34 -2.04 7.72
CA SER A 55 -0.30 -1.15 8.24
C SER A 55 0.65 -0.76 7.11
N VAL A 56 1.08 0.49 7.11
CA VAL A 56 2.02 1.04 6.12
C VAL A 56 3.25 1.57 6.85
N GLU A 57 4.41 1.11 6.43
CA GLU A 57 5.73 1.56 6.88
C GLU A 57 6.42 2.32 5.75
N LEU A 58 7.03 3.45 6.10
CA LEU A 58 7.91 4.22 5.23
C LEU A 58 9.31 4.19 5.84
N ASP A 59 10.30 3.73 5.08
CA ASP A 59 11.70 3.59 5.49
C ASP A 59 11.87 2.88 6.84
N GLY A 60 11.10 1.80 7.02
CA GLY A 60 11.14 0.96 8.23
C GLY A 60 10.41 1.55 9.45
N ARG A 61 9.75 2.69 9.32
CA ARG A 61 8.95 3.30 10.40
C ARG A 61 7.47 3.16 10.08
N ARG A 62 6.69 2.60 11.01
CA ARG A 62 5.23 2.56 10.88
C ARG A 62 4.67 3.96 10.80
N HIS A 63 4.16 4.30 9.62
CA HIS A 63 3.60 5.60 9.29
C HIS A 63 2.10 5.63 9.57
N TRP A 64 1.40 4.54 9.25
CA TRP A 64 -0.04 4.44 9.43
C TRP A 64 -0.48 3.01 9.72
N GLN A 65 -1.60 2.85 10.43
CA GLN A 65 -2.26 1.56 10.60
C GLN A 65 -3.76 1.74 10.85
N ARG A 66 -4.56 0.76 10.41
CA ARG A 66 -5.98 0.66 10.75
C ARG A 66 -6.47 -0.79 10.68
N ARG A 67 -7.45 -1.09 11.54
CA ARG A 67 -8.22 -2.33 11.53
C ARG A 67 -9.70 -1.98 11.51
N ILE A 68 -10.49 -2.67 10.68
CA ILE A 68 -11.95 -2.49 10.59
C ILE A 68 -12.67 -3.84 10.56
N ALA A 69 -13.95 -3.83 10.96
CA ALA A 69 -14.83 -4.96 10.69
C ALA A 69 -15.12 -5.03 9.17
N THR A 70 -15.19 -6.25 8.65
CA THR A 70 -15.59 -6.49 7.26
C THR A 70 -17.10 -6.33 7.16
N SER A 71 -17.60 -5.58 6.17
CA SER A 71 -19.00 -5.10 6.20
C SER A 71 -19.91 -5.63 5.08
N ASN A 72 -19.37 -6.27 4.03
CA ASN A 72 -20.14 -6.62 2.82
C ASN A 72 -20.30 -8.15 2.64
N PRO A 73 -21.28 -8.83 3.29
CA PRO A 73 -21.38 -10.29 3.26
C PRO A 73 -21.37 -10.86 1.84
N GLY A 74 -20.54 -11.87 1.60
CA GLY A 74 -20.45 -12.58 0.32
C GLY A 74 -19.82 -11.76 -0.82
N GLN A 75 -19.49 -10.49 -0.62
CA GLN A 75 -18.90 -9.58 -1.61
C GLN A 75 -17.43 -9.28 -1.28
N THR A 76 -16.88 -8.19 -1.82
CA THR A 76 -15.55 -7.68 -1.48
C THR A 76 -15.63 -6.47 -0.55
N ASP A 77 -14.57 -6.26 0.21
CA ASP A 77 -14.33 -5.06 1.01
C ASP A 77 -12.88 -4.62 0.83
N SER A 78 -12.59 -3.36 1.09
CA SER A 78 -11.22 -2.84 0.98
C SER A 78 -10.85 -1.86 2.09
N LEU A 79 -9.55 -1.82 2.37
CA LEU A 79 -8.94 -0.84 3.24
C LEU A 79 -7.80 -0.17 2.49
N ASP A 80 -8.00 1.10 2.18
CA ASP A 80 -7.11 1.88 1.33
C ASP A 80 -6.44 2.98 2.15
N TYR A 81 -5.20 3.30 1.80
CA TYR A 81 -4.43 4.38 2.40
C TYR A 81 -3.71 5.17 1.32
N HIS A 82 -3.83 6.50 1.40
CA HIS A 82 -3.17 7.43 0.51
C HIS A 82 -2.29 8.38 1.34
N CYS A 83 -1.07 8.61 0.89
CA CYS A 83 -0.19 9.59 1.48
C CYS A 83 0.78 10.16 0.45
N ARG A 84 1.48 11.20 0.86
CA ARG A 84 2.47 11.86 0.05
C ARG A 84 3.82 11.81 0.75
N VAL A 85 4.87 11.51 0.00
CA VAL A 85 6.23 11.34 0.53
C VAL A 85 7.22 12.21 -0.22
N GLU A 86 7.95 13.04 0.50
CA GLU A 86 9.09 13.79 -0.04
C GLU A 86 10.36 12.94 0.10
N VAL A 87 11.09 12.76 -1.00
CA VAL A 87 12.31 11.95 -1.08
C VAL A 87 13.47 12.87 -1.45
N PRO A 88 14.43 13.12 -0.54
CA PRO A 88 15.61 13.93 -0.84
C PRO A 88 16.43 13.37 -2.01
N ALA A 89 17.19 14.23 -2.67
CA ALA A 89 18.16 13.80 -3.68
C ALA A 89 19.15 12.77 -3.08
N GLY A 90 19.43 11.71 -3.82
CA GLY A 90 20.30 10.62 -3.37
C GLY A 90 19.67 9.69 -2.32
N ALA A 91 18.43 9.92 -1.87
CA ALA A 91 17.73 9.03 -0.95
C ALA A 91 16.87 7.99 -1.70
N PRO A 92 16.85 6.72 -1.25
CA PRO A 92 15.84 5.76 -1.68
C PRO A 92 14.50 6.04 -1.00
N LEU A 93 13.45 5.35 -1.44
CA LEU A 93 12.18 5.26 -0.73
C LEU A 93 11.78 3.80 -0.60
N ARG A 94 11.56 3.33 0.63
CA ARG A 94 11.03 1.99 0.90
C ARG A 94 9.63 2.09 1.49
N ILE A 95 8.67 1.47 0.81
CA ILE A 95 7.28 1.36 1.27
C ILE A 95 6.99 -0.10 1.57
N ARG A 96 6.50 -0.40 2.76
CA ARG A 96 6.06 -1.75 3.14
C ARG A 96 4.62 -1.71 3.62
N ALA A 97 3.79 -2.56 3.03
CA ALA A 97 2.41 -2.76 3.45
C ALA A 97 2.27 -4.15 4.09
N LEU A 98 1.59 -4.20 5.24
CA LEU A 98 1.29 -5.42 5.98
C LEU A 98 -0.23 -5.58 6.09
N ALA A 99 -0.74 -6.66 5.51
CA ALA A 99 -2.16 -7.00 5.48
C ALA A 99 -2.48 -8.13 6.45
N GLN A 100 -3.50 -7.93 7.27
CA GLN A 100 -4.02 -8.97 8.17
C GLN A 100 -5.51 -9.14 7.94
N ALA A 101 -6.00 -10.38 8.02
CA ALA A 101 -7.41 -10.67 7.95
C ALA A 101 -7.74 -11.88 8.81
N GLN A 102 -8.95 -11.89 9.37
CA GLN A 102 -9.53 -13.03 10.04
C GLN A 102 -10.96 -13.18 9.57
N GLY A 103 -11.34 -14.40 9.19
CA GLY A 103 -12.66 -14.71 8.63
C GLY A 103 -12.84 -14.20 7.19
N ALA A 104 -12.22 -13.10 6.80
CA ALA A 104 -12.12 -12.64 5.42
C ALA A 104 -10.91 -13.26 4.70
N ARG A 105 -11.05 -13.53 3.40
CA ARG A 105 -9.97 -14.06 2.56
C ARG A 105 -9.28 -12.91 1.83
N ARG A 106 -7.95 -12.80 1.93
CA ARG A 106 -7.17 -11.82 1.14
C ARG A 106 -7.37 -12.06 -0.35
N LEU A 107 -7.46 -10.99 -1.13
CA LEU A 107 -7.55 -11.05 -2.59
C LEU A 107 -6.43 -10.29 -3.28
N GLN A 108 -6.09 -9.10 -2.76
CA GLN A 108 -5.09 -8.23 -3.36
C GLN A 108 -4.44 -7.35 -2.30
N LEU A 109 -3.12 -7.20 -2.36
CA LEU A 109 -2.37 -6.16 -1.68
C LEU A 109 -1.47 -5.48 -2.72
N ARG A 110 -1.70 -4.18 -2.93
CA ARG A 110 -1.00 -3.38 -3.96
C ARG A 110 -0.47 -2.09 -3.35
N ILE A 111 0.72 -1.69 -3.81
CA ILE A 111 1.33 -0.38 -3.56
C ILE A 111 1.61 0.25 -4.92
N ASP A 112 1.20 1.50 -5.09
CA ASP A 112 1.56 2.37 -6.20
C ASP A 112 2.26 3.62 -5.66
N ALA A 113 3.28 4.10 -6.36
CA ALA A 113 3.98 5.34 -6.09
C ALA A 113 4.20 6.11 -7.39
N GLU A 114 3.56 7.26 -7.53
CA GLU A 114 3.64 8.13 -8.72
C GLU A 114 4.34 9.45 -8.36
N GLU A 115 5.34 9.83 -9.15
CA GLU A 115 6.04 11.11 -8.95
C GLU A 115 5.17 12.27 -9.44
N ALA A 116 4.89 13.23 -8.54
CA ALA A 116 4.06 14.40 -8.79
C ALA A 116 4.79 15.59 -9.43
#